data_AF-A0A2V3JDN1-F1
#
_entry.id   AF-A0A2V3JDN1-F1
#
_cell.length_a   1.000
_cell.length_b   1.000
_cell.length_c   1.000
_cell.angle_alpha   90.00
_cell.angle_beta   90.00
_cell.angle_gamma   90.00
#
_symmetry.space_group_name_H-M   'P 1'
#
loop_
_entity.id
_entity.type
_entity.pdbx_description
1 polymer ?
#
loop_
_entity_poly.entity_id
_entity_poly.type
_entity_poly.pdbx_seq_one_letter_code
_entity_poly.pdbx_strand_id
1 'polypeptide(L)'
;MPKKLTSVKVSLKLPYIGGVEGTWEPDKSERNAAWEMYVELITRISVAELKPDEGLLREALSSLHTLFDTTRKILRKYGPSIAQPKGKGNGNGNLSFGYLAVAVLNVVLRPVLAKWHPLLLDYETTKKSSVSRLEHEKQWDKNEELRRVLNEIRTVLIEYANLLAQVAGVPPLIVQRKNETRAD
;
A
#
# COMPACT_ATOMS: atom_id res chain seq x y z
N MET A 1 0.98 5.55 -32.76
CA MET A 1 0.32 5.91 -31.48
C MET A 1 0.43 4.74 -30.53
N PRO A 2 0.79 4.92 -29.25
CA PRO A 2 0.79 3.83 -28.30
C PRO A 2 -0.64 3.29 -28.15
N LYS A 3 -0.78 1.96 -28.17
CA LYS A 3 -2.07 1.26 -28.08
C LYS A 3 -2.76 1.68 -26.77
N LYS A 4 -3.94 2.30 -26.87
CA LYS A 4 -4.72 2.71 -25.68
C LYS A 4 -5.11 1.45 -24.91
N LEU A 5 -4.55 1.26 -23.72
CA LEU A 5 -4.80 0.09 -22.89
C LEU A 5 -6.29 0.06 -22.52
N THR A 6 -7.10 -0.81 -23.10
CA THR A 6 -8.57 -0.77 -22.91
C THR A 6 -9.03 -1.50 -21.65
N SER A 7 -8.22 -2.43 -21.16
CA SER A 7 -8.57 -3.34 -20.07
C SER A 7 -7.29 -3.84 -19.38
N VAL A 8 -7.36 -4.03 -18.07
CA VAL A 8 -6.31 -4.59 -17.21
C VAL A 8 -6.89 -5.78 -16.45
N LYS A 9 -6.20 -6.93 -16.49
CA LYS A 9 -6.52 -8.03 -15.58
C LYS A 9 -5.99 -7.71 -14.20
N VAL A 10 -6.86 -7.81 -13.19
CA VAL A 10 -6.51 -7.61 -11.79
C VAL A 10 -6.42 -8.96 -11.10
N SER A 11 -5.31 -9.19 -10.42
CA SER A 11 -5.15 -10.27 -9.44
C SER A 11 -4.32 -9.66 -8.31
N LEU A 12 -5.00 -9.23 -7.25
CA LEU A 12 -4.38 -8.63 -6.08
C LEU A 12 -4.57 -9.57 -4.90
N LYS A 13 -3.47 -10.06 -4.31
CA LYS A 13 -3.53 -10.92 -3.14
C LYS A 13 -3.79 -10.07 -1.91
N LEU A 14 -4.96 -10.28 -1.29
CA LEU A 14 -5.37 -9.57 -0.09
C LEU A 14 -5.37 -10.55 1.09
N PRO A 15 -4.66 -10.21 2.19
CA PRO A 15 -4.73 -11.00 3.42
C PRO A 15 -6.17 -11.21 3.89
N TYR A 16 -6.46 -12.37 4.49
CA TYR A 16 -7.73 -12.74 5.13
C TYR A 16 -8.96 -12.95 4.24
N ILE A 17 -8.97 -12.46 2.99
CA ILE A 17 -10.12 -12.65 2.07
C ILE A 17 -9.77 -13.38 0.76
N GLY A 18 -8.57 -13.96 0.67
CA GLY A 18 -8.10 -14.73 -0.49
C GLY A 18 -7.59 -13.89 -1.65
N GLY A 19 -8.22 -12.75 -1.96
CA GLY A 19 -7.77 -11.80 -2.97
C GLY A 19 -8.90 -11.12 -3.73
N VAL A 20 -8.55 -10.21 -4.63
CA VAL A 20 -9.46 -9.59 -5.60
C VAL A 20 -9.00 -9.98 -6.99
N GLU A 21 -9.89 -10.62 -7.74
CA GLU A 21 -9.69 -10.97 -9.14
C GLU A 21 -10.79 -10.36 -10.00
N GLY A 22 -10.42 -9.90 -11.19
CA GLY A 22 -11.40 -9.39 -12.14
C GLY A 22 -10.75 -8.60 -13.26
N THR A 23 -11.59 -7.83 -13.95
CA THR A 23 -11.15 -6.96 -15.05
C THR A 23 -11.42 -5.51 -14.70
N TRP A 24 -10.46 -4.65 -14.99
CA TRP A 24 -10.60 -3.21 -14.82
C TRP A 24 -10.48 -2.52 -16.18
N GLU A 25 -11.53 -1.81 -16.61
CA GLU A 25 -11.56 -1.02 -17.84
C GLU A 25 -11.50 0.48 -17.52
N PRO A 26 -10.32 1.04 -17.19
CA PRO A 26 -10.21 2.36 -16.60
C PRO A 26 -10.50 3.48 -17.60
N ASP A 27 -11.44 4.36 -17.23
CA ASP A 27 -11.68 5.61 -17.94
C ASP A 27 -10.57 6.66 -17.65
N LYS A 28 -10.70 7.87 -18.21
CA LYS A 28 -9.69 8.92 -18.03
C LYS A 28 -9.55 9.36 -16.56
N SER A 29 -10.65 9.42 -15.82
CA SER A 29 -10.65 9.84 -14.42
C SER A 29 -9.99 8.79 -13.54
N GLU A 30 -10.28 7.51 -13.77
CA GLU A 30 -9.65 6.40 -13.04
C GLU A 30 -8.14 6.30 -13.32
N ARG A 31 -7.69 6.57 -14.55
CA ARG A 31 -6.24 6.63 -14.85
C ARG A 31 -5.53 7.75 -14.11
N ASN A 32 -6.15 8.92 -14.04
CA ASN A 32 -5.58 10.06 -13.33
C ASN A 32 -5.54 9.79 -11.82
N ALA A 33 -6.61 9.21 -11.25
CA ALA A 33 -6.64 8.78 -9.87
C ALA A 33 -5.59 7.70 -9.57
N ALA A 34 -5.40 6.75 -10.49
CA ALA A 34 -4.38 5.72 -10.38
C ALA A 34 -2.97 6.31 -10.39
N TRP A 35 -2.70 7.28 -11.26
CA TRP A 35 -1.42 8.00 -11.27
C TRP A 35 -1.15 8.73 -9.94
N GLU A 36 -2.13 9.45 -9.41
CA GLU A 36 -1.97 10.16 -8.13
C GLU A 36 -1.70 9.20 -6.98
N MET A 37 -2.47 8.11 -6.87
CA MET A 37 -2.25 7.09 -5.83
C MET A 37 -0.92 6.36 -6.03
N TYR A 38 -0.52 6.10 -7.27
CA TYR A 38 0.76 5.48 -7.58
C TYR A 38 1.94 6.33 -7.11
N VAL A 39 1.96 7.63 -7.43
CA VAL A 39 3.00 8.57 -6.97
C VAL A 39 3.08 8.59 -5.45
N GLU A 40 1.92 8.62 -4.79
CA GLU A 40 1.84 8.57 -3.33
C GLU A 40 2.46 7.29 -2.78
N LEU A 41 2.15 6.12 -3.34
CA LEU A 41 2.71 4.85 -2.87
C LEU A 41 4.22 4.80 -3.07
N ILE A 42 4.74 5.13 -4.25
CA ILE A 42 6.16 4.91 -4.58
C ILE A 42 7.13 5.90 -3.92
N THR A 43 6.63 7.01 -3.38
CA THR A 43 7.46 8.05 -2.74
C THR A 43 7.46 7.96 -1.22
N ARG A 44 6.70 7.02 -0.64
CA ARG A 44 6.56 6.85 0.80
C ARG A 44 7.56 5.85 1.36
N ILE A 45 7.93 6.06 2.63
CA ILE A 45 8.75 5.10 3.38
C ILE A 45 8.08 3.73 3.53
N SER A 46 6.74 3.66 3.49
CA SER A 46 5.98 2.40 3.63
C SER A 46 6.16 1.40 2.48
N VAL A 47 6.75 1.81 1.36
CA VAL A 47 7.15 0.88 0.28
C VAL A 47 8.66 0.62 0.24
N ALA A 48 9.44 1.28 1.08
CA ALA A 48 10.84 0.94 1.34
C ALA A 48 10.91 -0.25 2.30
N GLU A 49 11.84 -1.16 2.07
CA GLU A 49 12.05 -2.29 2.97
C GLU A 49 12.55 -1.78 4.32
N LEU A 50 11.95 -2.28 5.41
CA LEU A 50 12.39 -1.95 6.75
C LEU A 50 13.31 -3.07 7.26
N LYS A 51 14.62 -2.88 7.05
CA LYS A 51 15.66 -3.85 7.45
C LYS A 51 15.78 -3.95 8.98
N PRO A 52 16.40 -5.02 9.54
CA PRO A 52 16.46 -5.29 10.98
C PRO A 52 16.97 -4.12 11.86
N ASP A 53 17.77 -3.20 11.31
CA ASP A 53 18.33 -2.06 12.03
C ASP A 53 18.01 -0.69 11.45
N GLU A 54 17.12 -0.62 10.46
CA GLU A 54 16.76 0.62 9.78
C GLU A 54 15.38 1.12 10.23
N GLY A 55 15.24 2.44 10.33
CA GLY A 55 13.99 3.15 10.58
C GLY A 55 13.30 2.84 11.92
N LEU A 56 12.18 3.54 12.15
CA LEU A 56 11.31 3.34 13.30
C LEU A 56 9.97 2.72 12.87
N LEU A 57 9.47 1.78 13.67
CA LEU A 57 8.15 1.17 13.48
C LEU A 57 7.04 2.23 13.51
N ARG A 58 7.19 3.22 14.39
CA ARG A 58 6.28 4.37 14.48
C ARG A 58 6.17 5.13 13.17
N GLU A 59 7.28 5.39 12.49
CA GLU A 59 7.30 6.14 11.23
C GLU A 59 6.65 5.33 10.10
N ALA A 60 6.92 4.02 10.03
CA ALA A 60 6.30 3.13 9.07
C ALA A 60 4.76 3.07 9.25
N LEU A 61 4.28 2.85 10.48
CA LEU A 61 2.84 2.84 10.78
C LEU A 61 2.18 4.19 10.49
N SER A 62 2.85 5.30 10.82
CA SER A 62 2.32 6.64 10.56
C SER A 62 2.21 6.90 9.06
N SER A 63 3.22 6.50 8.27
CA SER A 63 3.17 6.59 6.81
C SER A 63 2.00 5.80 6.23
N LEU A 64 1.78 4.56 6.68
CA LEU A 64 0.63 3.75 6.27
C LEU A 64 -0.71 4.41 6.65
N HIS A 65 -0.82 4.97 7.84
CA HIS A 65 -2.05 5.65 8.29
C HIS A 65 -2.42 6.85 7.41
N THR A 66 -1.44 7.62 6.94
CA THR A 66 -1.72 8.78 6.07
C THR A 66 -2.33 8.40 4.72
N LEU A 67 -2.20 7.14 4.25
CA LEU A 67 -2.85 6.67 3.03
C LEU A 67 -4.38 6.76 3.10
N PHE A 68 -4.98 6.71 4.30
CA PHE A 68 -6.43 6.91 4.46
C PHE A 68 -6.86 8.32 4.05
N ASP A 69 -6.06 9.33 4.37
CA ASP A 69 -6.36 10.71 4.01
C ASP A 69 -6.10 10.98 2.53
N THR A 70 -4.95 10.51 2.02
CA THR A 70 -4.64 10.55 0.57
C THR A 70 -5.75 9.90 -0.27
N THR A 71 -6.16 8.69 0.09
CA THR A 71 -7.22 7.97 -0.64
C THR A 71 -8.54 8.73 -0.56
N ARG A 72 -8.92 9.27 0.60
CA ARG A 72 -10.14 10.10 0.74
C ARG A 72 -10.09 11.33 -0.14
N LYS A 73 -8.93 12.01 -0.24
CA LYS A 73 -8.75 13.17 -1.11
C LYS A 73 -8.94 12.80 -2.58
N ILE A 74 -8.34 11.70 -3.04
CA ILE A 74 -8.50 11.22 -4.43
C ILE A 74 -9.97 10.85 -4.70
N LEU A 75 -10.61 10.07 -3.84
CA LEU A 75 -12.01 9.68 -3.99
C LEU A 75 -12.95 10.89 -4.08
N ARG A 76 -12.74 11.91 -3.23
CA ARG A 76 -13.53 13.14 -3.25
C ARG A 76 -13.26 13.99 -4.49
N LYS A 77 -12.01 14.08 -4.93
CA LYS A 77 -11.59 14.88 -6.08
C LYS A 77 -12.22 14.40 -7.39
N TYR A 78 -12.22 13.10 -7.63
CA TYR A 78 -12.74 12.52 -8.88
C TYR A 78 -14.22 12.12 -8.79
N GLY A 79 -14.78 12.06 -7.58
CA GLY A 79 -16.20 11.84 -7.35
C GLY A 79 -16.64 10.38 -7.53
N PRO A 80 -17.96 10.10 -7.52
CA PRO A 80 -18.49 8.74 -7.50
C PRO A 80 -18.20 7.94 -8.78
N SER A 81 -17.88 8.61 -9.89
CA SER A 81 -17.64 7.96 -11.18
C SER A 81 -16.49 6.95 -11.13
N ILE A 82 -15.43 7.22 -10.37
CA ILE A 82 -14.26 6.34 -10.20
C ILE A 82 -14.51 5.17 -9.24
N ALA A 83 -15.68 5.12 -8.58
CA ALA A 83 -16.11 3.99 -7.75
C ALA A 83 -17.06 3.05 -8.51
N GLN A 84 -17.61 3.49 -9.63
CA GLN A 84 -18.54 2.70 -10.42
C GLN A 84 -17.77 1.79 -11.39
N PRO A 85 -18.07 0.48 -11.41
CA PRO A 85 -17.56 -0.42 -12.44
C PRO A 85 -17.81 0.10 -13.84
N LYS A 86 -16.78 0.12 -14.69
CA LYS A 86 -16.88 0.48 -16.10
C LYS A 86 -16.70 -0.78 -16.93
N GLY A 87 -17.67 -1.08 -17.79
CA GLY A 87 -17.64 -2.21 -18.71
C GLY A 87 -19.04 -2.79 -18.93
N LYS A 88 -19.26 -3.29 -20.15
CA LYS A 88 -20.44 -4.13 -20.46
C LYS A 88 -20.09 -5.54 -19.96
N GLY A 89 -21.02 -6.20 -19.27
CA GLY A 89 -20.73 -7.43 -18.53
C GLY A 89 -20.44 -8.63 -19.42
N ASN A 90 -19.18 -8.80 -19.82
CA ASN A 90 -18.72 -9.97 -20.59
C ASN A 90 -17.67 -10.81 -19.84
N GLY A 91 -17.30 -10.45 -18.60
CA GLY A 91 -16.24 -11.12 -17.83
C GLY A 91 -16.46 -11.06 -16.32
N ASN A 92 -15.65 -11.82 -15.57
CA ASN A 92 -15.66 -11.90 -14.11
C ASN A 92 -15.42 -10.51 -13.49
N GLY A 93 -16.49 -9.87 -13.01
CA GLY A 93 -16.47 -8.68 -12.16
C GLY A 93 -15.75 -7.45 -12.73
N ASN A 94 -16.51 -6.42 -13.11
CA ASN A 94 -15.91 -5.13 -13.46
C ASN A 94 -15.46 -4.42 -12.18
N LEU A 95 -14.16 -4.18 -12.06
CA LEU A 95 -13.54 -3.48 -10.94
C LEU A 95 -13.47 -1.97 -11.23
N SER A 96 -13.29 -1.19 -10.17
CA SER A 96 -13.09 0.26 -10.23
C SER A 96 -11.95 0.68 -9.31
N PHE A 97 -11.37 1.86 -9.56
CA PHE A 97 -10.38 2.47 -8.67
C PHE A 97 -10.90 2.51 -7.24
N GLY A 98 -12.13 3.01 -7.06
CA GLY A 98 -12.70 3.24 -5.74
C GLY A 98 -12.90 1.95 -4.94
N TYR A 99 -13.32 0.87 -5.61
CA TYR A 99 -13.43 -0.44 -4.99
C TYR A 99 -12.07 -0.94 -4.50
N LEU A 100 -11.06 -0.94 -5.38
CA LEU A 100 -9.71 -1.42 -5.05
C LEU A 100 -9.05 -0.60 -3.95
N ALA A 101 -9.15 0.73 -4.02
CA ALA A 101 -8.57 1.63 -3.02
C ALA A 101 -9.19 1.40 -1.63
N VAL A 102 -10.52 1.26 -1.54
CA VAL A 102 -11.21 0.99 -0.27
C VAL A 102 -10.90 -0.42 0.24
N ALA A 103 -10.80 -1.42 -0.64
CA ALA A 103 -10.40 -2.77 -0.26
C ALA A 103 -9.01 -2.79 0.36
N VAL A 104 -8.01 -2.13 -0.25
CA VAL A 104 -6.66 -2.01 0.31
C VAL A 104 -6.69 -1.33 1.68
N LEU A 105 -7.41 -0.21 1.84
CA LEU A 105 -7.49 0.46 3.14
C LEU A 105 -8.11 -0.42 4.23
N ASN A 106 -9.23 -1.08 3.94
CA ASN A 106 -10.01 -1.76 4.97
C ASN A 106 -9.56 -3.19 5.26
N VAL A 107 -9.04 -3.89 4.26
CA VAL A 107 -8.66 -5.31 4.38
C VAL A 107 -7.16 -5.45 4.66
N VAL A 108 -6.33 -4.57 4.11
CA VAL A 108 -4.87 -4.65 4.26
C VAL A 108 -4.41 -3.75 5.41
N LEU A 109 -4.72 -2.45 5.35
CA LEU A 109 -4.13 -1.49 6.29
C LEU A 109 -4.85 -1.41 7.63
N ARG A 110 -6.20 -1.37 7.63
CA ARG A 110 -6.97 -1.16 8.86
C ARG A 110 -6.70 -2.20 9.94
N PRO A 111 -6.65 -3.52 9.68
CA PRO A 111 -6.39 -4.51 10.72
C PRO A 111 -5.00 -4.34 11.35
N VAL A 112 -3.99 -4.06 10.51
CA VAL A 112 -2.61 -3.83 10.96
C VAL A 112 -2.55 -2.59 11.84
N LEU A 113 -3.07 -1.46 11.37
CA LEU A 113 -3.03 -0.21 12.13
C LEU A 113 -3.83 -0.31 13.43
N ALA A 114 -4.99 -0.98 13.42
CA ALA A 114 -5.83 -1.16 14.60
C ALA A 114 -5.13 -2.00 15.69
N LYS A 115 -4.38 -3.04 15.31
CA LYS A 115 -3.60 -3.84 16.27
C LYS A 115 -2.37 -3.07 16.75
N TRP A 116 -1.58 -2.53 15.83
CA TRP A 116 -0.20 -2.16 16.11
C TRP A 116 0.00 -0.73 16.62
N HIS A 117 -0.86 0.22 16.24
CA HIS A 117 -0.76 1.57 16.79
C HIS A 117 -0.90 1.64 18.32
N PRO A 118 -1.93 1.05 18.95
CA PRO A 118 -2.08 1.10 20.40
C PRO A 118 -0.96 0.33 21.10
N LEU A 119 -0.63 -0.88 20.63
CA LEU A 119 0.44 -1.69 21.22
C LEU A 119 1.79 -0.97 21.22
N LEU A 120 2.14 -0.31 20.10
CA LEU A 120 3.37 0.47 20.02
C LEU A 120 3.31 1.71 20.91
N LEU A 121 2.16 2.38 20.97
CA LEU A 121 1.98 3.57 21.82
C LEU A 121 2.16 3.21 23.30
N ASP A 122 1.54 2.14 23.77
CA ASP A 122 1.68 1.68 25.15
C ASP A 122 3.16 1.43 25.49
N TYR A 123 3.89 0.76 24.60
CA TYR A 123 5.32 0.53 24.80
C TYR A 123 6.16 1.82 24.76
N GLU A 124 5.88 2.74 23.85
CA GLU A 124 6.57 4.02 23.76
C GLU A 124 6.42 4.86 25.05
N THR A 125 5.28 4.76 25.73
CA THR A 125 5.04 5.49 26.99
C THR A 125 5.88 4.99 28.16
N THR A 126 6.42 3.77 28.08
CA THR A 126 7.30 3.23 29.13
C THR A 126 8.76 3.66 28.98
N LYS A 127 9.07 4.48 27.97
CA LYS A 127 10.44 4.91 27.67
C LYS A 127 11.04 5.74 28.79
N LYS A 128 12.19 5.31 29.31
CA LYS A 128 12.99 6.12 30.24
C LYS A 128 13.60 7.33 29.53
N SER A 129 13.80 8.43 30.25
CA SER A 129 14.39 9.65 29.68
C SER A 129 15.82 9.44 29.16
N SER A 130 16.58 8.53 29.77
CA SER A 130 17.98 8.23 29.47
C SER A 130 18.21 7.35 28.23
N VAL A 131 17.16 6.79 27.62
CA VAL A 131 17.27 5.88 26.47
C VAL A 131 16.71 6.56 25.23
N SER A 132 17.38 6.42 24.08
CA SER A 132 16.87 6.97 22.82
C SER A 132 15.59 6.24 22.36
N ARG A 133 14.81 6.85 21.46
CA ARG A 133 13.60 6.20 20.91
C ARG A 133 13.93 4.91 20.16
N LEU A 134 15.03 4.92 19.40
CA LEU A 134 15.47 3.77 18.62
C LEU A 134 15.89 2.61 19.52
N GLU A 135 16.74 2.87 20.53
CA GLU A 135 17.18 1.84 21.46
C GLU A 135 16.02 1.26 22.26
N HIS A 136 15.08 2.11 22.68
CA HIS A 136 13.86 1.66 23.36
C HIS A 136 13.04 0.78 22.43
N GLU A 137 12.68 1.24 21.23
CA GLU A 137 11.88 0.47 20.27
C GLU A 137 12.50 -0.91 19.97
N LYS A 138 13.84 -1.00 19.85
CA LYS A 138 14.57 -2.26 19.63
C LYS A 138 14.44 -3.27 20.76
N GLN A 139 14.18 -2.82 21.99
CA GLN A 139 13.99 -3.70 23.15
C GLN A 139 12.56 -4.24 23.25
N TRP A 140 11.65 -3.82 22.36
CA TRP A 140 10.28 -4.30 22.38
C TRP A 140 10.19 -5.77 21.96
N ASP A 141 9.52 -6.60 22.75
CA ASP A 141 9.31 -8.03 22.46
C ASP A 141 8.62 -8.27 21.11
N LYS A 142 7.85 -7.29 20.63
CA LYS A 142 7.12 -7.36 19.35
C LYS A 142 7.82 -6.67 18.19
N ASN A 143 9.04 -6.15 18.38
CA ASN A 143 9.75 -5.42 17.34
C ASN A 143 9.86 -6.24 16.04
N GLU A 144 10.41 -7.45 16.17
CA GLU A 144 10.61 -8.36 15.04
C GLU A 144 9.29 -8.85 14.42
N GLU A 145 8.24 -9.06 15.22
CA GLU A 145 6.92 -9.42 14.71
C GLU A 145 6.35 -8.29 13.85
N LEU A 146 6.39 -7.05 14.33
CA LEU A 146 5.87 -5.91 13.58
C LEU A 146 6.71 -5.63 12.33
N ARG A 147 8.04 -5.78 12.36
CA ARG A 147 8.88 -5.66 11.16
C ARG A 147 8.45 -6.64 10.07
N ARG A 148 8.19 -7.91 10.43
CA ARG A 148 7.69 -8.91 9.49
C ARG A 148 6.34 -8.51 8.90
N VAL A 149 5.38 -8.11 9.73
CA VAL A 149 4.07 -7.65 9.28
C VAL A 149 4.19 -6.45 8.33
N LEU A 150 5.03 -5.46 8.64
CA LEU A 150 5.24 -4.30 7.77
C LEU A 150 5.84 -4.70 6.41
N ASN A 151 6.77 -5.66 6.39
CA ASN A 151 7.36 -6.16 5.14
C ASN A 151 6.37 -7.00 4.30
N GLU A 152 5.45 -7.72 4.92
CA GLU A 152 4.33 -8.40 4.23
C GLU A 152 3.40 -7.37 3.57
N ILE A 153 2.99 -6.33 4.32
CA ILE A 153 2.13 -5.25 3.81
C ILE A 153 2.81 -4.49 2.68
N ARG A 154 4.11 -4.19 2.82
CA ARG A 154 4.91 -3.59 1.76
C ARG A 154 4.80 -4.36 0.46
N THR A 155 4.86 -5.69 0.50
CA THR A 155 4.77 -6.53 -0.71
C THR A 155 3.42 -6.36 -1.41
N VAL A 156 2.32 -6.36 -0.65
CA VAL A 156 0.97 -6.09 -1.18
C VAL A 156 0.85 -4.68 -1.77
N LEU A 157 1.44 -3.67 -1.12
CA LEU A 157 1.43 -2.29 -1.62
C LEU A 157 2.26 -2.12 -2.90
N ILE A 158 3.34 -2.87 -3.07
CA ILE A 158 4.13 -2.90 -4.30
C ILE A 158 3.32 -3.52 -5.45
N GLU A 159 2.63 -4.63 -5.21
CA GLU A 159 1.73 -5.24 -6.21
C GLU A 159 0.62 -4.25 -6.62
N TYR A 160 0.01 -3.59 -5.64
CA TYR A 160 -1.00 -2.57 -5.91
C TYR A 160 -0.43 -1.38 -6.69
N ALA A 161 0.75 -0.87 -6.33
CA ALA A 161 1.41 0.20 -7.07
C ALA A 161 1.74 -0.18 -8.53
N ASN A 162 2.21 -1.41 -8.77
CA ASN A 162 2.46 -1.91 -10.12
C ASN A 162 1.17 -1.99 -10.95
N LEU A 163 0.06 -2.43 -10.37
CA LEU A 163 -1.25 -2.40 -11.02
C LEU A 163 -1.66 -0.97 -11.39
N LEU A 164 -1.48 -0.01 -10.48
CA LEU A 164 -1.79 1.40 -10.74
C LEU A 164 -0.91 2.00 -11.84
N ALA A 165 0.38 1.66 -11.90
CA ALA A 165 1.27 2.07 -12.98
C ALA A 165 0.78 1.57 -14.35
N GLN A 166 0.36 0.29 -14.42
CA GLN A 166 -0.20 -0.29 -15.63
C GLN A 166 -1.48 0.43 -16.08
N VAL A 167 -2.36 0.76 -15.14
CA VAL A 167 -3.60 1.53 -15.40
C VAL A 167 -3.28 2.94 -15.89
N ALA A 168 -2.35 3.62 -15.23
CA ALA A 168 -1.88 4.96 -15.62
C ALA A 168 -1.12 4.96 -16.96
N GLY A 169 -0.68 3.79 -17.46
CA GLY A 169 0.04 3.66 -18.72
C GLY A 169 1.49 4.13 -18.63
N VAL A 170 2.11 4.02 -17.46
CA VAL A 170 3.50 4.40 -17.20
C VAL A 170 4.33 3.15 -16.85
N PRO A 171 5.64 3.14 -17.18
CA PRO A 171 6.51 2.09 -16.67
C PRO A 171 6.61 2.18 -15.13
N PRO A 172 6.77 1.04 -14.43
CA PRO A 172 7.08 1.04 -13.01
C PRO A 172 8.36 1.84 -12.72
N LEU A 173 8.29 2.68 -11.69
CA LEU A 173 9.35 3.56 -11.18
C LEU A 173 9.87 3.07 -9.83
N ILE A 174 9.36 1.92 -9.36
CA ILE A 174 9.82 1.28 -8.13
C ILE A 174 11.23 0.74 -8.39
N VAL A 175 12.24 1.40 -7.83
CA VAL A 175 13.62 0.93 -7.86
C VAL A 175 13.86 0.05 -6.64
N GLN A 176 13.96 -1.26 -6.86
CA GLN A 176 14.41 -2.17 -5.80
C GLN A 176 15.94 -2.21 -5.82
N ARG A 177 16.60 -1.94 -4.69
CA ARG A 177 18.02 -2.26 -4.56
C ARG A 177 18.15 -3.77 -4.72
N LYS A 178 18.91 -4.23 -5.74
CA LYS A 178 19.36 -5.61 -5.79
C LYS A 178 20.16 -5.85 -4.50
N ASN A 179 19.79 -6.87 -3.75
CA ASN A 179 20.68 -7.38 -2.73
C ASN A 179 21.92 -7.88 -3.48
N GLU A 180 23.05 -7.21 -3.28
CA GLU A 180 24.34 -7.81 -3.57
C GLU A 180 24.40 -9.06 -2.69
N THR A 181 24.20 -10.22 -3.31
CA THR A 181 24.65 -11.47 -2.72
C THR A 181 26.13 -11.26 -2.44
N ARG A 182 26.50 -11.07 -1.17
CA ARG A 182 27.89 -11.29 -0.76
C ARG A 182 28.15 -12.75 -1.12
N ALA A 183 28.90 -12.95 -2.20
CA ALA A 183 29.57 -14.20 -2.42
C ALA A 183 30.54 -14.37 -1.25
N ASP A 184 30.37 -15.48 -0.54
CA ASP A 184 31.31 -15.97 0.46
C ASP A 184 32.70 -16.19 -0.15
#